data_AF-A0A051UFU6-F1
#
_entry.id   AF-A0A051UFU6-F1
#
_cell.length_a   1.000
_cell.length_b   1.000
_cell.length_c   1.000
_cell.angle_alpha   90.00
_cell.angle_beta   90.00
_cell.angle_gamma   90.00
#
_symmetry.space_group_name_H-M   'P 1'
#
loop_
_entity.id
_entity.type
_entity.pdbx_description
1 polymer ?
#
loop_
_entity_poly.entity_id
_entity_poly.type
_entity_poly.pdbx_seq_one_letter_code
_entity_poly.pdbx_strand_id
1 'polypeptide(L)'
;MNTVGVHAMATRWATSADDLNATVSPTNLGFSWQPSATAVNAAHAEVTAFTAALAARVGSTATHVSEADTRYLANETRSAHQLASVAQPVTSV
;
A
#
# COMPACT_ATOMS: atom_id res chain seq x y z
N MET A 1 -1.72 -17.43 7.69
CA MET A 1 -0.95 -16.38 6.99
C MET A 1 0.02 -15.80 8.02
N ASN A 2 1.34 -15.85 7.83
CA ASN A 2 2.31 -15.34 8.83
C ASN A 2 2.57 -13.84 8.58
N THR A 3 2.91 -13.09 9.63
CA THR A 3 3.09 -11.62 9.61
C THR A 3 4.24 -11.16 8.70
N VAL A 4 5.29 -11.99 8.59
CA VAL A 4 6.42 -11.76 7.66
C VAL A 4 5.93 -11.70 6.21
N GLY A 5 5.00 -12.56 5.81
CA GLY A 5 4.41 -12.55 4.48
C GLY A 5 3.55 -11.31 4.20
N VAL A 6 2.86 -10.79 5.22
CA VAL A 6 2.04 -9.57 5.12
C VAL A 6 2.94 -8.34 4.93
N HIS A 7 4.03 -8.25 5.71
CA HIS A 7 4.98 -7.14 5.59
C HIS A 7 5.72 -7.14 4.24
N ALA A 8 6.12 -8.33 3.76
CA ALA A 8 6.73 -8.47 2.43
C ALA A 8 5.79 -8.03 1.30
N MET A 9 4.49 -8.34 1.40
CA MET A 9 3.48 -7.86 0.46
C MET A 9 3.29 -6.34 0.51
N ALA A 10 3.22 -5.75 1.72
CA ALA A 10 3.10 -4.31 1.89
C ALA A 10 4.28 -3.56 1.26
N THR A 11 5.51 -4.07 1.47
CA THR A 11 6.72 -3.52 0.85
C THR A 11 6.65 -3.59 -0.68
N ARG A 12 6.22 -4.74 -1.24
CA ARG A 12 6.07 -4.90 -2.69
C ARG A 12 5.06 -3.92 -3.27
N TRP A 13 3.94 -3.69 -2.57
CA TRP A 13 2.93 -2.72 -2.99
C TRP A 13 3.45 -1.28 -2.95
N ALA A 14 4.25 -0.91 -1.94
CA ALA A 14 4.91 0.39 -1.91
C ALA A 14 5.85 0.57 -3.11
N THR A 15 6.70 -0.41 -3.42
CA THR A 15 7.57 -0.34 -4.60
C THR A 15 6.77 -0.21 -5.90
N SER A 16 5.68 -0.96 -6.07
CA SER A 16 4.83 -0.82 -7.25
C SER A 16 4.15 0.54 -7.37
N ALA A 17 3.85 1.20 -6.25
CA ALA A 17 3.34 2.57 -6.25
C ALA A 17 4.40 3.57 -6.72
N ASP A 18 5.64 3.42 -6.24
CA ASP A 18 6.77 4.26 -6.66
C ASP A 18 7.06 4.09 -8.16
N ASP A 19 7.05 2.85 -8.67
CA ASP A 19 7.23 2.55 -10.09
C ASP A 19 6.12 3.17 -10.95
N LEU A 20 4.86 3.12 -10.49
CA LEU A 20 3.75 3.79 -11.17
C LEU A 20 3.96 5.31 -11.22
N ASN A 21 4.41 5.91 -10.12
CA ASN A 21 4.66 7.35 -10.06
C ASN A 21 5.85 7.78 -10.93
N ALA A 22 6.81 6.88 -11.18
CA ALA A 22 7.94 7.12 -12.06
C ALA A 22 7.60 7.03 -13.56
N THR A 23 6.36 6.67 -13.94
CA THR A 23 5.96 6.62 -15.35
C THR A 23 5.89 8.04 -15.94
N VAL A 24 6.89 8.37 -16.75
CA VAL A 24 6.96 9.63 -17.49
C VAL A 24 6.16 9.50 -18.78
N SER A 25 5.13 10.35 -18.96
CA SER A 25 4.43 10.44 -20.24
C SER A 25 5.38 11.03 -21.32
N PRO A 26 5.43 10.45 -22.53
CA PRO A 26 6.23 11.00 -23.61
C PRO A 26 5.78 12.43 -23.90
N THR A 27 6.70 13.38 -23.74
CA THR A 27 6.43 14.78 -24.05
C THR A 27 6.57 14.96 -25.56
N ASN A 28 5.55 15.54 -26.19
CA ASN A 28 5.58 16.08 -27.56
C ASN A 28 5.23 15.11 -28.72
N LEU A 29 3.98 14.62 -28.77
CA LEU A 29 3.49 13.70 -29.81
C LEU A 29 3.00 14.36 -31.12
N GLY A 30 3.29 15.64 -31.35
CA GLY A 30 2.97 16.31 -32.62
C GLY A 30 2.69 17.81 -32.46
N PHE A 31 2.54 18.49 -33.60
CA PHE A 31 2.26 19.93 -33.61
C PHE A 31 0.94 20.24 -32.90
N SER A 32 0.94 21.26 -32.02
CA SER A 32 -0.21 21.70 -31.20
C SER A 32 -1.48 22.10 -31.98
N TRP A 33 -1.38 22.18 -33.31
CA TRP A 33 -2.46 22.54 -34.22
C TRP A 33 -3.25 21.34 -34.74
N GLN A 34 -2.76 20.11 -34.53
CA GLN A 34 -3.49 18.89 -34.91
C GLN A 34 -4.45 18.46 -33.79
N PRO A 35 -5.77 18.39 -34.03
CA PRO A 35 -6.74 17.98 -33.01
C PRO A 35 -6.44 16.60 -32.40
N SER A 36 -5.91 15.69 -33.21
CA SER A 36 -5.47 14.36 -32.76
C SER A 36 -4.30 14.43 -31.77
N ALA A 37 -3.31 15.29 -32.01
CA ALA A 37 -2.18 15.48 -31.10
C ALA A 37 -2.65 16.06 -29.76
N THR A 38 -3.59 17.03 -29.79
CA THR A 38 -4.21 17.57 -28.57
C THR A 38 -4.98 16.51 -27.79
N ALA A 39 -5.78 15.68 -28.48
CA ALA A 39 -6.53 14.59 -27.83
C ALA A 39 -5.60 13.53 -27.20
N VAL A 40 -4.52 13.16 -27.88
CA VAL A 40 -3.53 12.20 -27.36
C VAL A 40 -2.77 12.77 -26.16
N ASN A 41 -2.41 14.06 -26.19
CA ASN A 41 -1.77 14.71 -25.04
C ASN A 41 -2.71 14.77 -23.82
N ALA A 42 -4.00 15.06 -24.04
CA ALA A 42 -5.01 15.04 -22.99
C ALA A 42 -5.19 13.64 -22.38
N ALA A 43 -5.27 12.60 -23.21
CA ALA A 43 -5.35 11.21 -22.76
C ALA A 43 -4.11 10.81 -21.93
N HIS A 44 -2.90 11.22 -22.32
CA HIS A 44 -1.70 10.98 -21.52
C HIS A 44 -1.73 11.69 -20.17
N ALA A 45 -2.23 12.94 -20.12
CA ALA A 45 -2.40 13.67 -18.87
C ALA A 45 -3.38 12.94 -17.92
N GLU A 46 -4.50 12.44 -18.45
CA GLU A 46 -5.48 11.64 -17.69
C GLU A 46 -4.87 10.34 -17.17
N VAL A 47 -4.14 9.60 -18.01
CA VAL A 47 -3.45 8.37 -17.60
C VAL A 47 -2.43 8.66 -16.49
N THR A 48 -1.66 9.74 -16.61
CA THR A 48 -0.68 10.15 -15.60
C THR A 48 -1.36 10.50 -14.26
N ALA A 49 -2.48 11.23 -14.31
CA ALA A 49 -3.25 11.55 -13.11
C ALA A 49 -3.84 10.28 -12.47
N PHE A 50 -4.33 9.36 -13.29
CA PHE A 50 -4.86 8.07 -12.83
C PHE A 50 -3.78 7.20 -12.18
N THR A 51 -2.59 7.06 -12.79
CA THR A 51 -1.50 6.26 -12.23
C THR A 51 -0.98 6.85 -10.92
N ALA A 52 -0.87 8.18 -10.81
CA ALA A 52 -0.51 8.85 -9.56
C ALA A 52 -1.54 8.60 -8.45
N ALA A 53 -2.83 8.69 -8.76
CA ALA A 53 -3.90 8.41 -7.80
C ALA A 53 -3.90 6.93 -7.36
N LEU A 54 -3.65 6.01 -8.30
CA LEU A 54 -3.54 4.59 -8.01
C LEU A 54 -2.34 4.29 -7.11
N ALA A 55 -1.17 4.86 -7.40
CA ALA A 55 0.02 4.76 -6.57
C ALA A 55 -0.25 5.24 -5.13
N ALA A 56 -0.85 6.42 -4.97
CA ALA A 56 -1.21 6.95 -3.65
C ALA A 56 -2.14 6.02 -2.88
N ARG A 57 -3.15 5.46 -3.54
CA ARG A 57 -4.10 4.51 -2.92
C ARG A 57 -3.43 3.21 -2.50
N VAL A 58 -2.55 2.67 -3.34
CA VAL A 58 -1.79 1.44 -3.03
C VAL A 58 -0.84 1.69 -1.86
N GLY A 59 -0.11 2.80 -1.84
CA GLY A 59 0.78 3.18 -0.73
C GLY A 59 0.04 3.37 0.60
N SER A 60 -1.11 4.05 0.58
CA SER A 60 -1.98 4.19 1.76
C SER A 60 -2.47 2.83 2.27
N THR A 61 -2.87 1.94 1.36
CA THR A 61 -3.32 0.59 1.72
C THR A 61 -2.19 -0.22 2.35
N ALA A 62 -0.97 -0.17 1.78
CA ALA A 62 0.21 -0.83 2.34
C ALA A 62 0.53 -0.34 3.76
N THR A 63 0.43 0.98 3.99
CA THR A 63 0.62 1.59 5.30
C THR A 63 -0.40 1.07 6.31
N HIS A 64 -1.70 1.10 5.97
CA HIS A 64 -2.76 0.58 6.84
C HIS A 64 -2.58 -0.91 7.17
N VAL A 65 -2.15 -1.72 6.20
CA VAL A 65 -1.88 -3.14 6.42
C VAL A 65 -0.71 -3.33 7.38
N SER A 66 0.38 -2.56 7.24
CA SER A 66 1.51 -2.61 8.17
C SER A 66 1.12 -2.20 9.59
N GLU A 67 0.29 -1.17 9.74
CA GLU A 67 -0.23 -0.77 11.05
C GLU A 67 -1.15 -1.83 11.65
N ALA A 68 -2.02 -2.43 10.85
CA ALA A 68 -2.92 -3.50 11.30
C ALA A 68 -2.14 -4.72 11.78
N ASP A 69 -1.09 -5.12 11.05
CA ASP A 69 -0.19 -6.21 11.44
C ASP A 69 0.52 -5.92 12.77
N THR A 70 1.01 -4.69 12.95
CA THR A 70 1.62 -4.24 14.21
C THR A 70 0.62 -4.31 15.38
N ARG A 71 -0.61 -3.84 15.17
CA ARG A 71 -1.69 -3.90 16.18
C ARG A 71 -2.05 -5.35 16.51
N TYR A 72 -2.07 -6.24 15.51
CA TYR A 72 -2.33 -7.66 15.69
C TYR A 72 -1.25 -8.33 16.55
N LEU A 73 0.03 -8.10 16.26
CA LEU A 73 1.14 -8.63 17.06
C LEU A 73 1.12 -8.14 18.52
N ALA A 74 0.80 -6.86 18.73
CA ALA A 74 0.62 -6.32 20.08
C ALA A 74 -0.57 -6.97 20.80
N ASN A 75 -1.63 -7.30 20.07
CA ASN A 75 -2.78 -8.01 20.61
C ASN A 75 -2.44 -9.45 21.02
N GLU A 76 -1.76 -10.21 20.15
CA GLU A 76 -1.31 -11.57 20.47
C GLU A 76 -0.43 -11.59 21.71
N THR A 77 0.52 -10.65 21.82
CA THR A 77 1.39 -10.52 23.00
C THR A 77 0.59 -10.29 24.29
N ARG A 78 -0.40 -9.37 24.25
CA ARG A 78 -1.25 -9.08 25.40
C ARG A 78 -2.13 -10.27 25.79
N SER A 79 -2.71 -10.94 24.80
CA SER A 79 -3.54 -12.14 25.00
C SER A 79 -2.72 -13.27 25.62
N ALA A 80 -1.49 -13.49 25.16
CA ALA A 80 -0.58 -14.47 25.75
C ALA A 80 -0.29 -14.17 27.23
N HIS A 81 -0.07 -12.89 27.59
CA HIS A 81 0.10 -12.47 28.98
C HIS A 81 -1.16 -12.71 29.82
N GLN A 82 -2.34 -12.40 29.29
CA GLN A 82 -3.61 -12.66 29.98
C GLN A 82 -3.85 -14.16 30.20
N LEU A 83 -3.60 -14.99 29.18
CA LEU A 83 -3.72 -16.45 29.30
C LEU A 83 -2.72 -16.99 30.32
N ALA A 84 -1.47 -16.51 30.33
CA ALA A 84 -0.48 -16.90 31.33
C ALA A 84 -0.93 -16.52 32.76
N SER A 85 -1.57 -15.36 32.94
CA SER A 85 -2.08 -14.93 34.25
C SER A 85 -3.25 -15.78 34.76
N VAL A 86 -4.09 -16.33 33.86
CA VAL A 86 -5.19 -17.25 34.25
C VAL A 86 -4.67 -18.67 34.48
N ALA A 87 -3.59 -19.07 33.78
CA ALA A 87 -2.95 -20.36 33.96
C ALA A 87 -2.07 -20.44 35.23
N GLN A 88 -1.65 -19.28 35.77
CA GLN A 88 -1.10 -19.20 37.12
C GLN A 88 -2.20 -19.56 38.11
N PRO A 89 -1.99 -20.54 39.00
CA PRO A 89 -3.10 -21.41 39.31
C PRO A 89 -4.03 -20.81 40.37
N VAL A 90 -5.30 -21.19 40.25
CA VAL A 90 -6.19 -21.52 41.37
C VAL A 90 -5.60 -22.71 42.15
N THR A 91 -4.36 -22.56 42.63
CA THR A 91 -3.71 -23.40 43.64
C THR A 91 -3.55 -22.52 44.87
N SER A 92 -4.67 -22.10 45.43
CA SER A 92 -4.72 -21.62 46.80
C SER A 92 -5.76 -22.45 47.54
N VAL A 93 -5.22 -23.39 48.32
CA VAL A 93 -5.77 -24.06 49.51
C VAL A 93 -7.04 -24.88 49.34
#